data_AF-A0A7J8DL47-F1
#
_entry.id   AF-A0A7J8DL47-F1
#
_cell.length_a   1.000
_cell.length_b   1.000
_cell.length_c   1.000
_cell.angle_alpha   90.00
_cell.angle_beta   90.00
_cell.angle_gamma   90.00
#
_symmetry.space_group_name_H-M   'P 1'
#
loop_
_entity.id
_entity.type
_entity.pdbx_description
1 polymer ?
#
loop_
_entity_poly.entity_id
_entity_poly.type
_entity_poly.pdbx_seq_one_letter_code
_entity_poly.pdbx_strand_id
1 'polypeptide(L)'
;MAFIGKMYLEGNDAAPQNNATAFKYFSMAANKGNAIGLHGLGLLYFYGKGVPVNYAEALKYFQKAAEKGWPNAQFQLGFMYYSGSGVWKDYKLAFKYFYLASQSGQPLAIYYLAKMYATGTGVLRSCRTAVELYKGVCELGHWAEKFLTAYFAYKDGDIDSSLIQYALLAEMGYEVAQSNSAFILESKKAKIIEKEKMYPMALLLWNRAAIQGNAFARVKIGDYHYYGFGTKKDYETAAKHYSIAADKYHSAQAMFNLAYMYEHGLGISKDIHLARRLYDMAAQTSPDANMPVLLALIKLETVHLLQDVLFFNFTMIWKWIKLDNTLGPYWDLFVIGLIVAVLIFLLRNRFG
;
A
#
# COMPACT_ATOMS: atom_id res chain seq x y z
N MET A 1 -24.04 3.57 -33.15
CA MET A 1 -25.43 4.03 -32.96
C MET A 1 -25.69 4.57 -31.56
N ALA A 2 -25.47 3.81 -30.48
CA ALA A 2 -25.73 4.32 -29.11
C ALA A 2 -24.87 5.54 -28.71
N PHE A 3 -23.56 5.54 -29.04
CA PHE A 3 -22.69 6.69 -28.78
C PHE A 3 -23.07 7.92 -29.61
N ILE A 4 -23.56 7.74 -30.84
CA ILE A 4 -24.07 8.83 -31.67
C ILE A 4 -25.32 9.44 -31.00
N GLY A 5 -26.21 8.61 -30.47
CA GLY A 5 -27.33 9.07 -29.65
C GLY A 5 -26.88 9.87 -28.43
N LYS A 6 -25.81 9.43 -27.74
CA LYS A 6 -25.21 10.15 -26.62
C LYS A 6 -24.63 11.50 -27.05
N MET A 7 -23.91 11.56 -28.17
CA MET A 7 -23.38 12.82 -28.72
C MET A 7 -24.49 13.84 -28.99
N TYR A 8 -25.61 13.44 -29.60
CA TYR A 8 -26.74 14.35 -29.83
C TYR A 8 -27.50 14.71 -28.53
N LEU A 9 -27.48 13.84 -27.52
CA LEU A 9 -28.12 14.13 -26.23
C LEU A 9 -27.34 15.19 -25.42
N GLU A 10 -26.01 15.10 -25.44
CA GLU A 10 -25.09 15.97 -24.70
C GLU A 10 -24.74 17.24 -25.48
N GLY A 11 -24.58 17.12 -26.80
CA GLY A 11 -24.07 18.16 -27.69
C GLY A 11 -22.53 18.26 -27.66
N ASN A 12 -21.94 18.58 -28.80
CA ASN A 12 -20.55 19.01 -28.92
C ASN A 12 -20.37 19.89 -30.18
N ASP A 13 -19.17 20.41 -30.40
CA ASP A 13 -18.87 21.33 -31.52
C ASP A 13 -19.18 20.72 -32.90
N ALA A 14 -19.13 19.39 -33.04
CA ALA A 14 -19.41 18.68 -34.30
C ALA A 14 -20.88 18.26 -34.44
N ALA A 15 -21.63 18.15 -33.35
CA ALA A 15 -23.02 17.70 -33.32
C ALA A 15 -23.80 18.48 -32.25
N PRO A 16 -24.56 19.52 -32.63
CA PRO A 16 -25.32 20.30 -31.68
C PRO A 16 -26.37 19.42 -30.99
N GLN A 17 -26.71 19.78 -29.75
CA GLN A 17 -27.67 19.04 -28.94
C GLN A 17 -29.02 18.94 -29.67
N ASN A 18 -29.53 17.72 -29.85
CA ASN A 18 -30.83 17.46 -30.45
C ASN A 18 -31.46 16.19 -29.87
N ASN A 19 -32.48 16.38 -29.02
CA ASN A 19 -33.14 15.29 -28.31
C ASN A 19 -33.93 14.36 -29.25
N ALA A 20 -34.47 14.86 -30.36
CA ALA A 20 -35.23 14.05 -31.31
C ALA A 20 -34.33 13.10 -32.10
N THR A 21 -33.16 13.57 -32.53
CA THR A 21 -32.17 12.71 -33.19
C THR A 21 -31.55 11.73 -32.19
N ALA A 22 -31.29 12.16 -30.96
CA ALA A 22 -30.86 11.28 -29.88
C ALA A 22 -31.85 10.13 -29.65
N PHE A 23 -33.15 10.45 -29.56
CA PHE A 23 -34.22 9.45 -29.44
C PHE A 23 -34.20 8.43 -30.59
N LYS A 24 -34.07 8.90 -31.83
CA LYS A 24 -34.00 8.03 -33.02
C LYS A 24 -32.81 7.06 -32.94
N TYR A 25 -31.62 7.55 -32.63
CA TYR A 25 -30.42 6.70 -32.55
C TYR A 25 -30.41 5.76 -31.35
N PHE A 26 -30.93 6.20 -30.20
CA PHE A 26 -31.12 5.31 -29.05
C PHE A 26 -32.16 4.24 -29.33
N SER A 27 -33.27 4.56 -30.01
CA SER A 27 -34.27 3.58 -30.44
C SER A 27 -33.68 2.53 -31.37
N MET A 28 -32.92 2.94 -32.38
CA MET A 28 -32.22 2.01 -33.27
C MET A 28 -31.24 1.10 -32.51
N ALA A 29 -30.53 1.64 -31.52
CA ALA A 29 -29.61 0.86 -30.70
C ALA A 29 -30.34 -0.09 -29.75
N ALA A 30 -31.43 0.36 -29.12
CA ALA A 30 -32.26 -0.42 -28.21
C ALA A 30 -32.94 -1.59 -28.94
N ASN A 31 -33.42 -1.39 -30.18
CA ASN A 31 -33.98 -2.45 -31.02
C ASN A 31 -32.98 -3.57 -31.31
N LYS A 32 -31.67 -3.25 -31.32
CA LYS A 32 -30.58 -4.24 -31.43
C LYS A 32 -30.16 -4.82 -30.07
N GLY A 33 -30.90 -4.54 -29.00
CA GLY A 33 -30.60 -5.02 -27.65
C GLY A 33 -29.35 -4.38 -27.02
N ASN A 34 -28.89 -3.24 -27.51
CA ASN A 34 -27.72 -2.55 -26.96
C ASN A 34 -28.07 -1.88 -25.61
N ALA A 35 -27.30 -2.19 -24.56
CA ALA A 35 -27.58 -1.71 -23.20
C ALA A 35 -27.42 -0.18 -23.04
N ILE A 36 -26.49 0.44 -23.78
CA ILE A 36 -26.30 1.90 -23.80
C ILE A 36 -27.51 2.57 -24.47
N GLY A 37 -28.03 1.98 -25.55
CA GLY A 37 -29.25 2.44 -26.23
C GLY A 37 -30.48 2.38 -25.33
N LEU A 38 -30.67 1.23 -24.66
CA LEU A 38 -31.74 1.04 -23.67
C LEU A 38 -31.63 2.05 -22.52
N HIS A 39 -30.44 2.22 -21.95
CA HIS A 39 -30.20 3.23 -20.92
C HIS A 39 -30.49 4.66 -21.43
N GLY A 40 -30.06 4.99 -22.65
CA GLY A 40 -30.32 6.29 -23.27
C GLY A 40 -31.81 6.59 -23.41
N LEU A 41 -32.61 5.63 -23.89
CA LEU A 41 -34.08 5.77 -23.91
C LEU A 41 -34.65 5.96 -22.51
N GLY A 42 -34.17 5.19 -21.53
CA GLY A 42 -34.56 5.35 -20.14
C GLY A 42 -34.33 6.78 -19.63
N LEU A 43 -33.18 7.39 -19.95
CA LEU A 43 -32.88 8.78 -19.59
C LEU A 43 -33.80 9.80 -20.27
N LEU A 44 -34.13 9.60 -21.56
CA LEU A 44 -35.03 10.49 -22.28
C LEU A 44 -36.43 10.52 -21.64
N TYR A 45 -36.97 9.34 -21.32
CA TYR A 45 -38.26 9.23 -20.62
C TYR A 45 -38.20 9.70 -19.16
N PHE A 46 -37.07 9.48 -18.47
CA PHE A 46 -36.92 9.89 -17.07
C PHE A 46 -36.89 11.42 -16.93
N TYR A 47 -36.15 12.12 -17.78
CA TYR A 47 -36.01 13.59 -17.74
C TYR A 47 -36.98 14.34 -18.66
N GLY A 48 -37.74 13.65 -19.50
CA GLY A 48 -38.64 14.27 -20.47
C GLY A 48 -37.91 14.98 -21.61
N LYS A 49 -36.77 14.46 -22.06
CA LYS A 49 -35.96 15.07 -23.13
C LYS A 49 -36.44 14.60 -24.51
N GLY A 50 -37.22 15.44 -25.19
CA GLY A 50 -37.77 15.12 -26.52
C GLY A 50 -38.95 14.13 -26.52
N VAL A 51 -39.35 13.66 -25.33
CA VAL A 51 -40.54 12.83 -25.06
C VAL A 51 -41.14 13.30 -23.72
N PRO A 52 -42.44 13.11 -23.47
CA PRO A 52 -43.02 13.41 -22.16
C PRO A 52 -42.38 12.54 -21.07
N VAL A 53 -42.31 13.09 -19.85
CA VAL A 53 -41.80 12.35 -18.68
C VAL A 53 -42.66 11.11 -18.44
N ASN A 54 -42.03 9.94 -18.44
CA ASN A 54 -42.70 8.67 -18.17
C ASN A 54 -41.78 7.75 -17.35
N TYR A 55 -41.95 7.78 -16.02
CA TYR A 55 -41.12 6.96 -15.14
C TYR A 55 -41.36 5.45 -15.30
N ALA A 56 -42.56 5.02 -15.71
CA ALA A 56 -42.86 3.61 -15.90
C ALA A 56 -42.11 3.04 -17.12
N GLU A 57 -42.02 3.81 -18.21
CA GLU A 57 -41.19 3.43 -19.36
C GLU A 57 -39.71 3.52 -19.05
N ALA A 58 -39.27 4.58 -18.34
CA ALA A 58 -37.89 4.71 -17.91
C ALA A 58 -37.43 3.48 -17.09
N LEU A 59 -38.26 3.06 -16.13
CA LEU A 59 -37.99 1.87 -15.32
C LEU A 59 -37.82 0.61 -16.17
N LYS A 60 -38.73 0.37 -17.13
CA LYS A 60 -38.64 -0.81 -18.03
C LYS A 60 -37.34 -0.81 -18.83
N TYR A 61 -36.94 0.35 -19.36
CA TYR A 61 -35.70 0.46 -20.13
C TYR A 61 -34.45 0.31 -19.25
N PHE A 62 -34.45 0.91 -18.06
CA PHE A 62 -33.34 0.74 -17.12
C PHE A 62 -33.21 -0.69 -16.61
N GLN A 63 -34.31 -1.40 -16.34
CA GLN A 63 -34.29 -2.83 -15.99
C GLN A 63 -33.63 -3.67 -17.08
N LYS A 64 -34.08 -3.55 -18.33
CA LYS A 64 -33.50 -4.27 -19.47
C LYS A 64 -32.01 -3.95 -19.67
N ALA A 65 -31.60 -2.71 -19.45
CA ALA A 65 -30.21 -2.31 -19.54
C ALA A 65 -29.36 -2.84 -18.37
N ALA A 66 -29.91 -2.86 -17.16
CA ALA A 66 -29.24 -3.37 -15.97
C ALA A 66 -29.08 -4.90 -15.98
N GLU A 67 -30.06 -5.63 -16.50
CA GLU A 67 -29.99 -7.10 -16.75
C GLU A 67 -28.85 -7.45 -17.70
N LYS A 68 -28.52 -6.55 -18.64
CA LYS A 68 -27.36 -6.67 -19.53
C LYS A 68 -26.05 -6.21 -18.88
N GLY A 69 -26.05 -5.92 -17.58
CA GLY A 69 -24.87 -5.55 -16.82
C GLY A 69 -24.41 -4.10 -17.01
N TRP A 70 -25.23 -3.20 -17.55
CA TRP A 70 -24.80 -1.82 -17.77
C TRP A 70 -24.75 -1.00 -16.47
N PRO A 71 -23.57 -0.52 -16.00
CA PRO A 71 -23.43 0.07 -14.67
C PRO A 71 -24.23 1.36 -14.48
N ASN A 72 -24.31 2.19 -15.52
CA ASN A 72 -25.12 3.43 -15.43
C ASN A 72 -26.61 3.12 -15.29
N ALA A 73 -27.13 2.07 -15.92
CA ALA A 73 -28.54 1.68 -15.75
C ALA A 73 -28.82 1.11 -14.36
N GLN A 74 -27.90 0.28 -13.83
CA GLN A 74 -27.98 -0.18 -12.44
C GLN A 74 -28.00 1.00 -11.47
N PHE A 75 -27.14 2.00 -11.69
CA PHE A 75 -27.17 3.25 -10.92
C PHE A 75 -28.52 3.97 -11.02
N GLN A 76 -29.08 4.13 -12.23
CA GLN A 76 -30.37 4.80 -12.41
C GLN A 76 -31.51 4.06 -11.71
N LEU A 77 -31.54 2.72 -11.75
CA LEU A 77 -32.50 1.93 -10.97
C LEU A 77 -32.33 2.16 -9.47
N GLY A 78 -31.09 2.11 -8.98
CA GLY A 78 -30.79 2.41 -7.58
C GLY A 78 -31.28 3.80 -7.18
N PHE A 79 -31.08 4.79 -8.05
CA PHE A 79 -31.55 6.16 -7.83
C PHE A 79 -33.07 6.25 -7.80
N MET A 80 -33.80 5.58 -8.70
CA MET A 80 -35.27 5.54 -8.70
C MET A 80 -35.82 4.99 -7.38
N TYR A 81 -35.28 3.88 -6.87
CA TYR A 81 -35.68 3.31 -5.57
C TYR A 81 -35.24 4.17 -4.38
N TYR A 82 -34.13 4.90 -4.49
CA TYR A 82 -33.65 5.82 -3.45
C TYR A 82 -34.52 7.08 -3.34
N SER A 83 -34.85 7.71 -4.48
CA SER A 83 -35.64 8.94 -4.55
C SER A 83 -37.15 8.69 -4.47
N GLY A 84 -37.62 7.51 -4.88
CA GLY A 84 -39.03 7.20 -5.08
C GLY A 84 -39.59 7.74 -6.40
N SER A 85 -38.75 7.91 -7.43
CA SER A 85 -39.17 8.43 -8.73
C SER A 85 -39.86 7.34 -9.55
N GLY A 86 -41.20 7.36 -9.59
CA GLY A 86 -42.02 6.40 -10.34
C GLY A 86 -42.11 5.00 -9.71
N VAL A 87 -41.51 4.81 -8.55
CA VAL A 87 -41.60 3.60 -7.72
C VAL A 87 -41.67 3.99 -6.25
N TRP A 88 -42.16 3.09 -5.41
CA TRP A 88 -42.05 3.25 -3.97
C TRP A 88 -40.59 3.24 -3.53
N LYS A 89 -40.27 4.06 -2.53
CA LYS A 89 -38.93 4.10 -1.96
C LYS A 89 -38.59 2.74 -1.35
N ASP A 90 -37.47 2.18 -1.76
CA ASP A 90 -36.93 0.94 -1.21
C ASP A 90 -35.42 1.08 -1.09
N TYR A 91 -34.95 1.43 0.11
CA TYR A 91 -33.53 1.62 0.35
C TYR A 91 -32.73 0.32 0.28
N LYS A 92 -33.35 -0.85 0.50
CA LYS A 92 -32.64 -2.14 0.36
C LYS A 92 -32.37 -2.45 -1.10
N LEU A 93 -33.36 -2.24 -1.97
CA LEU A 93 -33.18 -2.37 -3.42
C LEU A 93 -32.24 -1.30 -3.97
N ALA A 94 -32.35 -0.05 -3.50
CA ALA A 94 -31.43 1.01 -3.87
C ALA A 94 -29.98 0.64 -3.55
N PHE A 95 -29.73 0.17 -2.31
CA PHE A 95 -28.41 -0.29 -1.89
C PHE A 95 -27.90 -1.42 -2.79
N LYS A 96 -28.73 -2.43 -3.08
CA LYS A 96 -28.36 -3.55 -3.95
C LYS A 96 -27.91 -3.06 -5.33
N TYR A 97 -28.66 -2.18 -5.97
CA TYR A 97 -28.34 -1.67 -7.30
C TYR A 97 -27.12 -0.74 -7.29
N PHE A 98 -26.98 0.12 -6.28
CA PHE A 98 -25.77 0.93 -6.15
C PHE A 98 -24.54 0.07 -5.90
N TYR A 99 -24.64 -0.99 -5.08
CA TYR A 99 -23.55 -1.93 -4.85
C TYR A 99 -23.13 -2.65 -6.13
N LEU A 100 -24.09 -3.13 -6.94
CA LEU A 100 -23.79 -3.74 -8.24
C LEU A 100 -23.09 -2.75 -9.18
N ALA A 101 -23.58 -1.51 -9.27
CA ALA A 101 -22.97 -0.48 -10.10
C ALA A 101 -21.57 -0.08 -9.60
N SER A 102 -21.33 -0.06 -8.28
CA SER A 102 -20.02 0.26 -7.71
C SER A 102 -18.96 -0.81 -8.00
N GLN A 103 -19.35 -2.09 -8.07
CA GLN A 103 -18.42 -3.17 -8.47
C GLN A 103 -17.88 -2.97 -9.89
N SER A 104 -18.64 -2.26 -10.74
CA SER A 104 -18.22 -1.91 -12.10
C SER A 104 -17.56 -0.52 -12.18
N GLY A 105 -17.20 0.08 -11.04
CA GLY A 105 -16.49 1.36 -10.98
C GLY A 105 -17.33 2.60 -11.24
N GLN A 106 -18.66 2.53 -11.18
CA GLN A 106 -19.53 3.69 -11.41
C GLN A 106 -19.41 4.72 -10.26
N PRO A 107 -18.81 5.92 -10.45
CA PRO A 107 -18.47 6.82 -9.35
C PRO A 107 -19.71 7.37 -8.61
N LEU A 108 -20.79 7.65 -9.35
CA LEU A 108 -22.04 8.11 -8.75
C LEU A 108 -22.65 7.04 -7.83
N ALA A 109 -22.56 5.76 -8.18
CA ALA A 109 -23.08 4.70 -7.33
C ALA A 109 -22.29 4.61 -6.01
N ILE A 110 -20.96 4.68 -6.09
CA ILE A 110 -20.07 4.73 -4.91
C ILE A 110 -20.43 5.94 -4.03
N TYR A 111 -20.68 7.11 -4.62
CA TYR A 111 -21.10 8.31 -3.89
C TYR A 111 -22.42 8.10 -3.13
N TYR A 112 -23.43 7.49 -3.76
CA TYR A 112 -24.70 7.23 -3.08
C TYR A 112 -24.58 6.15 -2.00
N LEU A 113 -23.74 5.12 -2.18
CA LEU A 113 -23.41 4.17 -1.10
C LEU A 113 -22.74 4.90 0.08
N ALA A 114 -21.78 5.77 -0.19
CA ALA A 114 -21.13 6.57 0.84
C ALA A 114 -22.14 7.43 1.61
N LYS A 115 -23.08 8.07 0.91
CA LYS A 115 -24.17 8.83 1.51
C LYS A 115 -25.09 7.95 2.36
N MET A 116 -25.43 6.76 1.90
CA MET A 116 -26.24 5.79 2.65
C MET A 116 -25.54 5.37 3.95
N TYR A 117 -24.25 5.05 3.91
CA TYR A 117 -23.46 4.75 5.11
C TYR A 117 -23.26 5.96 6.03
N ALA A 118 -23.11 7.16 5.49
CA ALA A 118 -22.94 8.37 6.29
C ALA A 118 -24.22 8.71 7.09
N THR A 119 -25.37 8.53 6.45
CA THR A 119 -26.69 8.86 7.03
C THR A 119 -27.33 7.70 7.78
N GLY A 120 -26.94 6.45 7.49
CA GLY A 120 -27.62 5.26 8.00
C GLY A 120 -28.93 4.95 7.26
N THR A 121 -29.06 5.35 5.99
CA THR A 121 -30.28 5.10 5.20
C THR A 121 -30.21 3.74 4.52
N GLY A 122 -31.07 2.80 4.92
CA GLY A 122 -31.10 1.43 4.38
C GLY A 122 -29.98 0.50 4.85
N VAL A 123 -28.97 1.03 5.53
CA VAL A 123 -27.83 0.31 6.12
C VAL A 123 -27.44 0.91 7.47
N LEU A 124 -26.71 0.15 8.28
CA LEU A 124 -26.15 0.68 9.53
C LEU A 124 -25.18 1.84 9.22
N ARG A 125 -25.32 2.95 9.94
CA ARG A 125 -24.44 4.10 9.80
C ARG A 125 -22.99 3.70 10.09
N SER A 126 -22.08 4.04 9.18
CA SER A 126 -20.64 3.82 9.33
C SER A 126 -19.87 4.99 8.72
N CYS A 127 -19.38 5.90 9.58
CA CYS A 127 -18.59 7.05 9.14
C CYS A 127 -17.30 6.62 8.46
N ARG A 128 -16.64 5.57 8.96
CA ARG A 128 -15.41 5.03 8.38
C ARG A 128 -15.63 4.57 6.94
N THR A 129 -16.61 3.69 6.72
CA THR A 129 -16.94 3.18 5.38
C THR A 129 -17.35 4.30 4.43
N ALA A 130 -18.11 5.28 4.93
CA ALA A 130 -18.51 6.43 4.13
C ALA A 130 -17.30 7.27 3.68
N VAL A 131 -16.35 7.55 4.57
CA VAL A 131 -15.12 8.27 4.23
C VAL A 131 -14.29 7.50 3.21
N GLU A 132 -14.11 6.20 3.40
CA GLU A 132 -13.38 5.35 2.46
C GLU A 132 -14.02 5.37 1.05
N LEU A 133 -15.34 5.27 0.97
CA LEU A 133 -16.07 5.35 -0.31
C LEU A 133 -16.01 6.75 -0.93
N TYR A 134 -16.19 7.82 -0.16
CA TYR A 134 -16.06 9.19 -0.66
C TYR A 134 -14.66 9.48 -1.20
N LYS A 135 -13.61 9.01 -0.49
CA LYS A 135 -12.24 9.10 -0.97
C LYS A 135 -12.09 8.42 -2.33
N GLY A 136 -12.62 7.21 -2.50
CA GLY A 136 -12.60 6.50 -3.78
C GLY A 136 -13.30 7.27 -4.91
N VAL A 137 -14.41 7.97 -4.64
CA VAL A 137 -15.07 8.84 -5.65
C VAL A 137 -14.16 9.98 -6.08
N CYS A 138 -13.49 10.65 -5.13
CA CYS A 138 -12.58 11.74 -5.43
C CYS A 138 -11.38 11.30 -6.29
N GLU A 139 -10.86 10.10 -6.01
CA GLU A 139 -9.77 9.47 -6.77
C GLU A 139 -10.17 9.13 -8.22
N LEU A 140 -11.44 8.85 -8.47
CA LEU A 140 -11.97 8.58 -9.82
C LEU A 140 -12.41 9.86 -10.58
N GLY A 141 -12.37 11.02 -9.93
CA GLY A 141 -12.81 12.29 -10.51
C GLY A 141 -11.74 12.96 -11.37
N HIS A 142 -11.92 14.26 -11.66
CA HIS A 142 -10.98 15.06 -12.46
C HIS A 142 -9.55 15.09 -11.86
N TRP A 143 -9.40 14.82 -10.57
CA TRP A 143 -8.08 14.73 -9.92
C TRP A 143 -7.23 13.58 -10.47
N ALA A 144 -7.84 12.54 -11.06
CA ALA A 144 -7.12 11.47 -11.75
C ALA A 144 -6.22 12.01 -12.89
N GLU A 145 -6.64 13.08 -13.56
CA GLU A 145 -5.83 13.73 -14.60
C GLU A 145 -4.52 14.27 -14.02
N LYS A 146 -4.55 14.87 -12.82
CA LYS A 146 -3.35 15.40 -12.16
C LYS A 146 -2.35 14.31 -11.78
N PHE A 147 -2.84 13.11 -11.43
CA PHE A 147 -1.96 11.95 -11.21
C PHE A 147 -1.23 11.57 -12.51
N LEU A 148 -1.96 11.58 -13.62
CA LEU A 148 -1.41 11.22 -14.92
C LEU A 148 -0.37 12.23 -15.40
N THR A 149 -0.65 13.53 -15.27
CA THR A 149 0.31 14.60 -15.62
C THR A 149 1.56 14.57 -14.73
N ALA A 150 1.40 14.32 -13.42
CA ALA A 150 2.52 14.19 -12.50
C ALA A 150 3.40 12.96 -12.80
N TYR A 151 2.77 11.84 -13.19
CA TYR A 151 3.47 10.64 -13.61
C TYR A 151 4.28 10.85 -14.90
N PHE A 152 3.68 11.45 -15.93
CA PHE A 152 4.39 11.72 -17.17
C PHE A 152 5.55 12.71 -16.96
N ALA A 153 5.35 13.77 -16.17
CA ALA A 153 6.44 14.68 -15.80
C ALA A 153 7.62 13.92 -15.14
N TYR A 154 7.35 12.99 -14.22
CA TYR A 154 8.40 12.15 -13.62
C TYR A 154 9.12 11.29 -14.65
N LYS A 155 8.35 10.62 -15.51
CA LYS A 155 8.87 9.70 -16.55
C LYS A 155 9.74 10.43 -17.57
N ASP A 156 9.36 11.66 -17.93
CA ASP A 156 10.07 12.51 -18.88
C ASP A 156 11.30 13.20 -18.23
N GLY A 157 11.49 13.03 -16.92
CA GLY A 157 12.64 13.55 -16.18
C GLY A 157 12.42 14.94 -15.58
N ASP A 158 11.23 15.53 -15.72
CA ASP A 158 10.84 16.77 -15.04
C ASP A 158 10.41 16.46 -13.58
N ILE A 159 11.42 16.20 -12.76
CA ILE A 159 11.26 15.81 -11.36
C ILE A 159 10.60 16.91 -10.52
N ASP A 160 10.94 18.18 -10.77
CA ASP A 160 10.44 19.30 -9.98
C ASP A 160 8.94 19.54 -10.24
N SER A 161 8.51 19.53 -11.51
CA SER A 161 7.09 19.63 -11.86
C SER A 161 6.30 18.45 -11.31
N SER A 162 6.82 17.23 -11.44
CA SER A 162 6.19 16.04 -10.87
C SER A 162 6.02 16.16 -9.35
N LEU A 163 7.08 16.59 -8.65
CA LEU A 163 7.06 16.73 -7.20
C LEU A 163 6.03 17.76 -6.75
N ILE A 164 5.92 18.91 -7.42
CA ILE A 164 4.92 19.94 -7.08
C ILE A 164 3.50 19.39 -7.23
N GLN A 165 3.22 18.71 -8.34
CA GLN A 165 1.89 18.16 -8.60
C GLN A 165 1.52 17.06 -7.60
N TYR A 166 2.43 16.12 -7.33
CA TYR A 166 2.20 15.11 -6.30
C TYR A 166 2.13 15.71 -4.90
N ALA A 167 2.93 16.72 -4.57
CA ALA A 167 2.88 17.37 -3.26
C ALA A 167 1.52 18.05 -3.03
N LEU A 168 0.96 18.71 -4.04
CA LEU A 168 -0.38 19.28 -3.98
C LEU A 168 -1.43 18.20 -3.66
N LEU A 169 -1.39 17.07 -4.38
CA LEU A 169 -2.31 15.96 -4.15
C LEU A 169 -2.06 15.29 -2.78
N ALA A 170 -0.81 15.24 -2.33
CA ALA A 170 -0.45 14.68 -1.03
C ALA A 170 -1.03 15.51 0.14
N GLU A 171 -1.04 16.84 0.01
CA GLU A 171 -1.68 17.76 0.96
C GLU A 171 -3.21 17.65 0.94
N MET A 172 -3.81 17.25 -0.18
CA MET A 172 -5.24 16.90 -0.25
C MET A 172 -5.56 15.55 0.41
N GLY A 173 -4.55 14.81 0.87
CA GLY A 173 -4.72 13.55 1.59
C GLY A 173 -4.67 12.31 0.71
N TYR A 174 -4.35 12.43 -0.59
CA TYR A 174 -4.24 11.25 -1.44
C TYR A 174 -3.01 10.42 -1.08
N GLU A 175 -3.25 9.17 -0.69
CA GLU A 175 -2.21 8.24 -0.22
C GLU A 175 -1.13 8.01 -1.31
N VAL A 176 -1.54 7.66 -2.53
CA VAL A 176 -0.61 7.40 -3.65
C VAL A 176 0.27 8.61 -3.96
N ALA A 177 -0.27 9.82 -3.82
CA ALA A 177 0.51 11.04 -4.00
C ALA A 177 1.52 11.24 -2.87
N GLN A 178 1.15 10.94 -1.62
CA GLN A 178 2.06 10.98 -0.48
C GLN A 178 3.24 10.03 -0.68
N SER A 179 2.98 8.77 -1.08
CA SER A 179 4.05 7.80 -1.35
C SER A 179 4.93 8.22 -2.53
N ASN A 180 4.35 8.73 -3.61
CA ASN A 180 5.12 9.14 -4.79
C ASN A 180 5.98 10.38 -4.52
N SER A 181 5.44 11.39 -3.81
CA SER A 181 6.21 12.54 -3.37
C SER A 181 7.36 12.12 -2.44
N ALA A 182 7.12 11.21 -1.51
CA ALA A 182 8.16 10.71 -0.61
C ALA A 182 9.27 9.99 -1.38
N PHE A 183 8.91 9.16 -2.35
CA PHE A 183 9.85 8.47 -3.23
C PHE A 183 10.69 9.44 -4.09
N ILE A 184 10.07 10.48 -4.64
CA ILE A 184 10.80 11.50 -5.39
C ILE A 184 11.80 12.24 -4.49
N LEU A 185 11.39 12.62 -3.27
CA LEU A 185 12.26 13.28 -2.30
C LEU A 185 13.46 12.40 -1.90
N GLU A 186 13.25 11.09 -1.71
CA GLU A 186 14.33 10.11 -1.46
C GLU A 186 15.40 10.10 -2.55
N SER A 187 14.99 10.27 -3.81
CA SER A 187 15.92 10.23 -4.93
C SER A 187 16.93 11.39 -4.91
N LYS A 188 16.64 12.46 -4.17
CA LYS A 188 17.43 13.71 -4.11
C LYS A 188 17.71 14.36 -5.47
N LYS A 189 16.88 14.05 -6.47
CA LYS A 189 16.98 14.61 -7.84
C LYS A 189 16.25 15.94 -8.00
N ALA A 190 15.30 16.26 -7.12
CA ALA A 190 14.60 17.54 -7.13
C ALA A 190 15.59 18.69 -6.84
N LYS A 191 15.43 19.81 -7.53
CA LYS A 191 16.27 21.01 -7.39
C LYS A 191 15.60 22.09 -6.55
N ILE A 192 14.28 22.06 -6.45
CA ILE A 192 13.47 23.07 -5.75
C ILE A 192 13.53 23.00 -4.22
N ILE A 193 14.08 21.91 -3.66
CA ILE A 193 14.18 21.69 -2.21
C ILE A 193 15.63 21.44 -1.83
N GLU A 194 16.06 22.03 -0.71
CA GLU A 194 17.38 21.78 -0.15
C GLU A 194 17.55 20.30 0.23
N LYS A 195 18.69 19.70 -0.13
CA LYS A 195 18.96 18.27 0.05
C LYS A 195 18.82 17.77 1.50
N GLU A 196 19.09 18.65 2.47
CA GLU A 196 19.01 18.34 3.90
C GLU A 196 17.56 18.19 4.39
N LYS A 197 16.62 18.90 3.76
CA LYS A 197 15.18 18.88 4.11
C LYS A 197 14.44 17.72 3.47
N MET A 198 15.00 17.10 2.43
CA MET A 198 14.32 16.07 1.64
C MET A 198 13.97 14.81 2.44
N TYR A 199 14.90 14.26 3.23
CA TYR A 199 14.61 13.07 4.04
C TYR A 199 13.58 13.35 5.15
N PRO A 200 13.69 14.42 5.96
CA PRO A 200 12.63 14.76 6.92
C PRO A 200 11.24 14.90 6.27
N MET A 201 11.17 15.53 5.10
CA MET A 201 9.90 15.66 4.36
C MET A 201 9.39 14.32 3.81
N ALA A 202 10.28 13.48 3.28
CA ALA A 202 9.92 12.14 2.81
C ALA A 202 9.40 11.27 3.97
N LEU A 203 10.05 11.31 5.14
CA LEU A 203 9.60 10.61 6.34
C LEU A 203 8.20 11.02 6.77
N LEU A 204 7.90 12.32 6.74
CA LEU A 204 6.56 12.82 7.05
C LEU A 204 5.51 12.24 6.10
N LEU A 205 5.80 12.23 4.79
CA LEU A 205 4.88 11.71 3.78
C LEU A 205 4.74 10.19 3.84
N TRP A 206 5.81 9.44 4.11
CA TRP A 206 5.72 8.01 4.37
C TRP A 206 4.84 7.70 5.58
N ASN A 207 4.97 8.46 6.67
CA ASN A 207 4.09 8.33 7.82
C ASN A 207 2.62 8.53 7.45
N ARG A 208 2.31 9.59 6.69
CA ARG A 208 0.94 9.85 6.22
C ARG A 208 0.41 8.69 5.36
N ALA A 209 1.20 8.20 4.40
CA ALA A 209 0.81 7.09 3.54
C ALA A 209 0.61 5.78 4.32
N ALA A 210 1.50 5.49 5.28
CA ALA A 210 1.42 4.27 6.09
C ALA A 210 0.21 4.25 7.04
N ILE A 211 -0.23 5.42 7.54
CA ILE A 211 -1.47 5.55 8.34
C ILE A 211 -2.70 5.19 7.49
N GLN A 212 -2.66 5.51 6.20
CA GLN A 212 -3.72 5.17 5.24
C GLN A 212 -3.70 3.72 4.77
N GLY A 213 -2.75 2.90 5.25
CA GLY A 213 -2.70 1.47 4.96
C GLY A 213 -1.62 1.05 3.97
N ASN A 214 -0.75 1.96 3.51
CA ASN A 214 0.33 1.59 2.60
C ASN A 214 1.40 0.76 3.31
N ALA A 215 1.49 -0.51 2.93
CA ALA A 215 2.45 -1.47 3.48
C ALA A 215 3.90 -1.10 3.16
N PHE A 216 4.17 -0.68 1.92
CA PHE A 216 5.51 -0.27 1.48
C PHE A 216 6.00 0.96 2.24
N ALA A 217 5.14 1.96 2.43
CA ALA A 217 5.42 3.13 3.25
C ALA A 217 5.76 2.74 4.71
N ARG A 218 5.08 1.72 5.25
CA ARG A 218 5.35 1.20 6.60
C ARG A 218 6.77 0.63 6.72
N VAL A 219 7.22 -0.11 5.72
CA VAL A 219 8.60 -0.63 5.65
C VAL A 219 9.59 0.51 5.54
N LYS A 220 9.32 1.50 4.68
CA LYS A 220 10.16 2.69 4.53
C LYS A 220 10.36 3.48 5.82
N ILE A 221 9.32 3.64 6.64
CA ILE A 221 9.47 4.27 7.97
C ILE A 221 10.44 3.46 8.84
N GLY A 222 10.35 2.13 8.81
CA GLY A 222 11.31 1.24 9.46
C GLY A 222 12.75 1.49 8.99
N ASP A 223 12.96 1.57 7.67
CA ASP A 223 14.28 1.86 7.08
C ASP A 223 14.82 3.22 7.57
N TYR A 224 13.96 4.24 7.67
CA TYR A 224 14.37 5.58 8.10
C TYR A 224 14.87 5.61 9.54
N HIS A 225 14.16 4.93 10.44
CA HIS A 225 14.58 4.81 11.83
C HIS A 225 15.80 3.90 11.98
N TYR A 226 15.92 2.86 11.15
CA TYR A 226 17.07 1.97 11.15
C TYR A 226 18.36 2.69 10.70
N TYR A 227 18.32 3.39 9.58
CA TYR A 227 19.49 4.07 9.01
C TYR A 227 19.69 5.49 9.53
N GLY A 228 18.67 6.11 10.13
CA GLY A 228 18.69 7.51 10.59
C GLY A 228 18.53 8.51 9.45
N PHE A 229 17.65 8.22 8.48
CA PHE A 229 17.37 9.16 7.39
C PHE A 229 16.41 10.26 7.84
N GLY A 230 16.88 11.52 7.89
CA GLY A 230 16.05 12.64 8.32
C GLY A 230 15.58 12.57 9.78
N THR A 231 16.08 11.60 10.55
CA THR A 231 15.78 11.36 11.95
C THR A 231 16.98 10.71 12.64
N LYS A 232 16.96 10.60 13.97
CA LYS A 232 17.97 9.84 14.71
C LYS A 232 17.74 8.34 14.53
N LYS A 233 18.83 7.57 14.55
CA LYS A 233 18.74 6.11 14.55
C LYS A 233 17.99 5.62 15.78
N ASP A 234 16.98 4.79 15.55
CA ASP A 234 16.11 4.23 16.57
C ASP A 234 15.67 2.82 16.14
N TYR A 235 16.40 1.82 16.62
CA TYR A 235 16.12 0.43 16.27
C TYR A 235 14.83 -0.10 16.90
N GLU A 236 14.41 0.44 18.06
CA GLU A 236 13.17 0.00 18.69
C GLU A 236 11.97 0.42 17.84
N THR A 237 11.96 1.67 17.38
CA THR A 237 10.92 2.18 16.48
C THR A 237 10.96 1.45 15.12
N ALA A 238 12.15 1.20 14.56
CA ALA A 238 12.26 0.41 13.33
C ALA A 238 11.66 -1.00 13.47
N ALA A 239 11.99 -1.72 14.56
CA ALA A 239 11.44 -3.05 14.82
C ALA A 239 9.91 -3.03 14.93
N LYS A 240 9.33 -2.03 15.61
CA LYS A 240 7.87 -1.84 15.71
C LYS A 240 7.23 -1.68 14.34
N HIS A 241 7.80 -0.86 13.45
CA HIS A 241 7.25 -0.66 12.11
C HIS A 241 7.37 -1.91 11.23
N TYR A 242 8.50 -2.63 11.30
CA TYR A 242 8.64 -3.89 10.58
C TYR A 242 7.72 -4.99 11.10
N SER A 243 7.54 -5.14 12.41
CA SER A 243 6.56 -6.07 12.98
C SER A 243 5.16 -5.76 12.48
N ILE A 244 4.73 -4.49 12.51
CA ILE A 244 3.40 -4.14 12.00
C ILE A 244 3.29 -4.44 10.50
N ALA A 245 4.34 -4.23 9.71
CA ALA A 245 4.34 -4.54 8.29
C ALA A 245 4.36 -6.05 7.98
N ALA A 246 5.06 -6.84 8.79
CA ALA A 246 5.08 -8.29 8.71
C ALA A 246 3.72 -8.89 9.12
N ASP A 247 3.21 -8.51 10.28
CA ASP A 247 2.03 -9.15 10.89
C ASP A 247 0.73 -8.72 10.21
N LYS A 248 0.59 -7.43 9.88
CA LYS A 248 -0.67 -6.91 9.31
C LYS A 248 -0.71 -7.03 7.79
N TYR A 249 0.41 -6.73 7.12
CA TYR A 249 0.45 -6.63 5.66
C TYR A 249 1.21 -7.77 4.98
N HIS A 250 1.74 -8.73 5.76
CA HIS A 250 2.43 -9.89 5.23
C HIS A 250 3.57 -9.47 4.27
N SER A 251 4.33 -8.44 4.64
CA SER A 251 5.44 -7.96 3.82
C SER A 251 6.67 -8.84 4.00
N ALA A 252 7.08 -9.53 2.93
CA ALA A 252 8.29 -10.36 2.93
C ALA A 252 9.55 -9.55 3.28
N GLN A 253 9.68 -8.32 2.75
CA GLN A 253 10.80 -7.43 3.07
C GLN A 253 10.81 -7.06 4.56
N ALA A 254 9.65 -6.78 5.15
CA ALA A 254 9.57 -6.45 6.58
C ALA A 254 9.93 -7.66 7.45
N MET A 255 9.45 -8.85 7.08
CA MET A 255 9.82 -10.11 7.76
C MET A 255 11.32 -10.34 7.72
N PHE A 256 11.95 -10.16 6.54
CA PHE A 256 13.40 -10.28 6.39
C PHE A 256 14.17 -9.26 7.24
N ASN A 257 13.75 -8.00 7.22
CA ASN A 257 14.38 -6.94 8.01
C ASN A 257 14.23 -7.20 9.51
N LEU A 258 13.04 -7.63 9.95
CA LEU A 258 12.78 -7.97 11.35
C LEU A 258 13.60 -9.19 11.80
N ALA A 259 13.71 -10.22 10.95
CA ALA A 259 14.56 -11.38 11.20
C ALA A 259 16.02 -10.97 11.43
N TYR A 260 16.54 -10.09 10.58
CA TYR A 260 17.89 -9.55 10.72
C TYR A 260 18.07 -8.81 12.06
N MET A 261 17.07 -8.07 12.51
CA MET A 261 17.11 -7.38 13.81
C MET A 261 17.12 -8.35 14.99
N TYR A 262 16.35 -9.45 14.92
CA TYR A 262 16.39 -10.52 15.93
C TYR A 262 17.71 -11.30 15.92
N GLU A 263 18.33 -11.52 14.75
CA GLU A 263 19.64 -12.16 14.64
C GLU A 263 20.73 -11.36 15.37
N HIS A 264 20.68 -10.03 15.26
CA HIS A 264 21.71 -9.13 15.77
C HIS A 264 21.36 -8.47 17.12
N GLY A 265 20.13 -8.59 17.60
CA GLY A 265 19.67 -7.94 18.83
C GLY A 265 19.55 -6.41 18.72
N LEU A 266 19.10 -5.90 17.57
CA LEU A 266 19.03 -4.46 17.29
C LEU A 266 17.70 -3.89 17.75
N GLY A 267 17.67 -3.18 18.89
CA GLY A 267 16.45 -2.58 19.45
C GLY A 267 15.43 -3.58 20.01
N ILE A 268 15.73 -4.88 19.90
CA ILE A 268 14.97 -6.01 20.41
C ILE A 268 15.95 -7.06 20.94
N SER A 269 15.51 -7.92 21.85
CA SER A 269 16.34 -9.02 22.36
C SER A 269 16.70 -9.99 21.24
N LYS A 270 17.96 -10.42 21.20
CA LYS A 270 18.45 -11.39 20.23
C LYS A 270 17.70 -12.72 20.38
N ASP A 271 17.13 -13.21 19.28
CA ASP A 271 16.42 -14.50 19.22
C ASP A 271 16.65 -15.16 17.84
N ILE A 272 17.54 -16.15 17.81
CA ILE A 272 17.94 -16.83 16.58
C ILE A 272 16.82 -17.72 16.01
N HIS A 273 16.01 -18.34 16.87
CA HIS A 273 14.93 -19.22 16.42
C HIS A 273 13.82 -18.41 15.77
N LEU A 274 13.46 -17.28 16.38
CA LEU A 274 12.48 -16.36 15.80
C LEU A 274 13.00 -15.73 14.52
N ALA A 275 14.29 -15.35 14.46
CA ALA A 275 14.92 -14.87 13.23
C ALA A 275 14.82 -15.89 12.09
N ARG A 276 15.19 -17.15 12.34
CA ARG A 276 15.07 -18.24 11.34
C ARG A 276 13.64 -18.41 10.86
N ARG A 277 12.67 -18.45 11.77
CA ARG A 277 11.26 -18.56 11.43
C ARG A 277 10.79 -17.41 10.54
N LEU A 278 11.18 -16.18 10.85
CA LEU A 278 10.82 -15.00 10.05
C LEU A 278 11.47 -15.03 8.67
N TYR A 279 12.70 -15.51 8.55
CA TYR A 279 13.33 -15.75 7.25
C TYR A 279 12.55 -16.78 6.41
N ASP A 280 12.20 -17.92 7.00
CA ASP A 280 11.40 -18.95 6.32
C ASP A 280 10.04 -18.40 5.87
N MET A 281 9.36 -17.63 6.75
CA MET A 281 8.11 -16.96 6.40
C MET A 281 8.28 -15.95 5.26
N ALA A 282 9.37 -15.19 5.23
CA ALA A 282 9.65 -14.24 4.16
C ALA A 282 9.79 -14.95 2.79
N ALA A 283 10.53 -16.07 2.74
CA ALA A 283 10.69 -16.89 1.55
C ALA A 283 9.36 -17.49 1.06
N GLN A 284 8.51 -17.96 1.99
CA GLN A 284 7.18 -18.48 1.65
C GLN A 284 6.24 -17.38 1.13
N THR A 285 6.42 -16.14 1.59
CA THR A 285 5.55 -15.01 1.27
C THR A 285 5.84 -14.42 -0.10
N SER A 286 7.11 -14.37 -0.54
CA SER A 286 7.48 -13.83 -1.86
C SER A 286 8.62 -14.62 -2.50
N PRO A 287 8.52 -14.98 -3.79
CA PRO A 287 9.59 -15.67 -4.50
C PRO A 287 10.87 -14.83 -4.58
N ASP A 288 10.75 -13.50 -4.61
CA ASP A 288 11.90 -12.59 -4.67
C ASP A 288 12.74 -12.63 -3.38
N ALA A 289 12.14 -13.06 -2.26
CA ALA A 289 12.82 -13.19 -0.99
C ALA A 289 13.63 -14.50 -0.86
N ASN A 290 13.41 -15.49 -1.73
CA ASN A 290 14.05 -16.81 -1.63
C ASN A 290 15.58 -16.73 -1.63
N MET A 291 16.17 -15.99 -2.57
CA MET A 291 17.63 -15.88 -2.69
C MET A 291 18.26 -15.13 -1.51
N PRO A 292 17.77 -13.93 -1.10
CA PRO A 292 18.25 -13.26 0.11
C PRO A 292 18.13 -14.13 1.37
N VAL A 293 16.99 -14.82 1.55
CA VAL A 293 16.75 -15.70 2.70
C VAL A 293 17.71 -16.87 2.71
N LEU A 294 17.90 -17.56 1.57
CA LEU A 294 18.83 -18.67 1.47
C LEU A 294 20.25 -18.27 1.91
N LEU A 295 20.74 -17.13 1.42
CA LEU A 295 22.05 -16.61 1.80
C LEU A 295 22.12 -16.26 3.28
N ALA A 296 21.07 -15.66 3.84
CA ALA A 296 20.99 -15.34 5.27
C ALA A 296 21.00 -16.61 6.14
N LEU A 297 20.27 -17.66 5.75
CA LEU A 297 20.23 -18.93 6.46
C LEU A 297 21.56 -19.68 6.39
N ILE A 298 22.21 -19.74 5.21
CA ILE A 298 23.55 -20.32 5.06
C ILE A 298 24.54 -19.60 5.97
N LYS A 299 24.53 -18.25 5.99
CA LYS A 299 25.36 -17.46 6.90
C LYS A 299 25.07 -17.82 8.37
N LEU A 300 23.80 -17.90 8.75
CA LEU A 300 23.41 -18.20 10.13
C LEU A 300 23.87 -19.59 10.57
N GLU A 301 23.73 -20.60 9.72
CA GLU A 301 24.18 -21.97 9.99
C GLU A 301 25.71 -22.09 10.02
N THR A 302 26.41 -21.45 9.08
CA THR A 302 27.88 -21.43 9.07
C THR A 302 28.47 -20.74 10.29
N VAL A 303 27.89 -19.63 10.76
CA VAL A 303 28.32 -18.96 11.99
C VAL A 303 28.08 -19.85 13.20
N HIS A 304 26.93 -20.52 13.28
CA HIS A 304 26.64 -21.43 14.39
C HIS A 304 27.61 -22.62 14.41
N LEU A 305 27.85 -23.24 13.26
CA LEU A 305 28.81 -24.33 13.11
C LEU A 305 30.23 -23.90 13.47
N LEU A 306 30.67 -22.71 13.05
CA LEU A 306 31.99 -22.18 13.43
C LEU A 306 32.10 -21.91 14.92
N GLN A 307 31.05 -21.38 15.55
CA GLN A 307 31.01 -21.18 17.00
C GLN A 307 31.12 -22.52 17.73
N ASP A 308 30.34 -23.52 17.32
CA ASP A 308 30.37 -24.85 17.93
C ASP A 308 31.73 -25.53 17.74
N VAL A 309 32.33 -25.45 16.55
CA VAL A 309 33.65 -26.04 16.27
C VAL A 309 34.76 -25.32 17.05
N LEU A 310 34.75 -23.99 17.12
CA LEU A 310 35.72 -23.22 17.92
C LEU A 310 35.56 -23.52 19.41
N PHE A 311 34.34 -23.60 19.91
CA PHE A 311 34.05 -23.92 21.31
C PHE A 311 34.43 -25.38 21.64
N PHE A 312 34.16 -26.31 20.72
CA PHE A 312 34.54 -27.72 20.84
C PHE A 312 36.06 -27.89 20.81
N ASN A 313 36.77 -27.22 19.89
CA ASN A 313 38.24 -27.25 19.86
C ASN A 313 38.85 -26.62 21.11
N PHE A 314 38.33 -25.50 21.61
CA PHE A 314 38.85 -24.87 22.82
C PHE A 314 38.63 -25.73 24.06
N THR A 315 37.44 -26.34 24.20
CA THR A 315 37.14 -27.24 25.31
C THR A 315 37.87 -28.59 25.22
N MET A 316 38.11 -29.13 24.01
CA MET A 316 38.94 -30.31 23.79
C MET A 316 40.42 -30.06 24.08
N ILE A 317 40.97 -28.92 23.65
CA ILE A 317 42.36 -28.53 23.95
C ILE A 317 42.56 -28.49 25.48
N TRP A 318 41.61 -27.91 26.21
CA TRP A 318 41.67 -27.89 27.68
C TRP A 318 41.40 -29.25 28.33
N LYS A 319 40.53 -30.11 27.77
CA LYS A 319 40.29 -31.47 28.29
C LYS A 319 41.44 -32.45 28.01
N TRP A 320 42.16 -32.29 26.91
CA TRP A 320 43.37 -33.08 26.58
C TRP A 320 44.58 -32.63 27.38
N ILE A 321 44.56 -31.38 27.82
CA ILE A 321 45.49 -30.84 28.79
C ILE A 321 45.05 -31.28 30.20
N LYS A 322 45.02 -32.60 30.46
CA LYS A 322 45.14 -33.14 31.83
C LYS A 322 46.59 -32.97 32.29
N LEU A 323 46.99 -31.72 32.47
CA LEU A 323 48.31 -31.35 32.97
C LEU A 323 48.64 -31.95 34.33
N ASP A 324 47.62 -32.21 35.14
CA ASP A 324 47.76 -32.85 36.44
C ASP A 324 48.42 -34.23 36.36
N ASN A 325 48.19 -34.98 35.27
CA ASN A 325 48.76 -36.31 35.07
C ASN A 325 50.17 -36.28 34.48
N THR A 326 50.56 -35.22 33.78
CA THR A 326 51.85 -35.15 33.07
C THR A 326 52.89 -34.28 33.77
N LEU A 327 52.47 -33.25 34.51
CA LEU A 327 53.34 -32.28 35.16
C LEU A 327 53.12 -32.16 36.68
N GLY A 328 52.20 -32.96 37.22
CA GLY A 328 51.91 -33.05 38.64
C GLY A 328 50.93 -31.97 39.14
N PRO A 329 50.42 -32.10 40.37
CA PRO A 329 49.30 -31.29 40.89
C PRO A 329 49.61 -29.80 41.11
N TYR A 330 50.85 -29.37 40.88
CA TYR A 330 51.33 -28.01 41.16
C TYR A 330 51.94 -27.32 39.94
N TRP A 331 51.61 -27.76 38.72
CA TRP A 331 52.17 -27.18 37.50
C TRP A 331 51.80 -25.70 37.32
N ASP A 332 50.64 -25.31 37.83
CA ASP A 332 50.18 -23.93 37.91
C ASP A 332 51.18 -22.99 38.59
N LEU A 333 51.85 -23.43 39.66
CA LEU A 333 52.90 -22.66 40.35
C LEU A 333 54.15 -22.42 39.48
N PHE A 334 54.53 -23.39 38.64
CA PHE A 334 55.67 -23.23 37.72
C PHE A 334 55.37 -22.23 36.60
N VAL A 335 54.15 -22.25 36.08
CA VAL A 335 53.70 -21.29 35.05
C VAL A 335 53.63 -19.88 35.62
N ILE A 336 53.06 -19.72 36.82
CA ILE A 336 53.02 -18.43 37.52
C ILE A 336 54.45 -17.91 37.77
N GLY A 337 55.36 -18.78 38.25
CA GLY A 337 56.76 -18.42 38.47
C GLY A 337 57.48 -17.97 37.19
N LEU A 338 57.23 -18.64 36.07
CA LEU A 338 57.84 -18.29 34.78
C LEU A 338 57.32 -16.96 34.23
N ILE A 339 56.01 -16.70 34.37
CA ILE A 339 55.39 -15.41 34.01
C ILE A 339 55.97 -14.27 34.86
N VAL A 340 56.13 -14.48 36.17
CA VAL A 340 56.72 -13.49 37.08
C VAL A 340 58.19 -13.23 36.72
N ALA A 341 58.98 -14.27 36.41
CA ALA A 341 60.37 -14.11 36.00
C ALA A 341 60.51 -13.35 34.68
N VAL A 342 59.64 -13.62 33.70
CA VAL A 342 59.60 -12.89 32.42
C VAL A 342 59.19 -11.43 32.63
N LEU A 343 58.21 -11.17 33.50
CA LEU A 343 57.82 -9.80 33.86
C LEU A 343 58.95 -9.03 34.55
N ILE A 344 59.69 -9.67 35.47
CA ILE A 344 60.87 -9.07 36.13
C ILE A 344 61.97 -8.79 35.10
N PHE A 345 62.21 -9.70 34.16
CA PHE A 345 63.19 -9.53 33.09
C PHE A 345 62.82 -8.39 32.13
N LEU A 346 61.54 -8.30 31.74
CA LEU A 346 61.01 -7.23 30.90
C LEU A 346 61.03 -5.88 31.63
N LEU A 347 60.77 -5.85 32.94
CA LEU A 347 60.88 -4.64 33.76
C LEU A 347 62.34 -4.20 33.94
N ARG A 348 63.28 -5.14 34.08
CA ARG A 348 64.72 -4.86 34.18
C ARG A 348 65.30 -4.28 32.88
N ASN A 349 64.83 -4.74 31.73
CA ASN A 349 65.23 -4.21 30.42
C ASN A 349 64.54 -2.89 30.04
N ARG A 350 63.60 -2.38 30.86
CA ARG A 350 62.90 -1.11 30.61
C ARG A 350 63.50 0.09 31.36
N PHE A 351 64.46 -0.14 32.25
CA PHE A 351 65.10 0.90 33.09
C PHE A 351 66.64 0.88 33.01
N GLY A 352 67.22 0.28 31.97
CA GLY A 352 68.66 0.25 31.70
C GLY A 352 69.05 1.09 30.50
#